data_AF-A0A2N3F547-F1
#
_entry.id   AF-A0A2N3F547-F1
#
_cell.length_a   1.000
_cell.length_b   1.000
_cell.length_c   1.000
_cell.angle_alpha   90.00
_cell.angle_beta   90.00
_cell.angle_gamma   90.00
#
_symmetry.space_group_name_H-M   'P 1'
#
loop_
_entity.id
_entity.type
_entity.pdbx_description
1 polymer ?
#
loop_
_entity_poly.entity_id
_entity_poly.type
_entity_poly.pdbx_seq_one_letter_code
_entity_poly.pdbx_strand_id
1 'polypeptide(L)'
;MSTSEATKAVARVERSVEKLARGASEAATKGFVSADRIQDSLHLVSGQMRGMESAIGMLVSAVDSGFAEISYELHVQSDYLRQILEVLQAPLDTQSRELRRRAQEAYANGWIDEAQEDFERSRELNKYDFTVHQYLGNIAFFHREDFKAADQSYAAAAKYAAPKSDFDAALALLSRAAVSQAGEDVLGALEFAEQALSTSPDLPEAQYAVARYLAASGSTDEGRIRQLLLSSFRSRLALCLAAAGDGAFTARRSLVDGVVEEYRAYLRERFSTLRSAWSRACDSVQPITSLPHAQQALAASADGRSRLTLVEGIARRDTVVDLFDADLQLKNGFANLQSQLRQGVASARSRVQGEDSSRNQKASSAGSRTAGVLAPILVIVGLLGGCSAGFSSVDGSAGSLLNILFFPIVGGFLGFGLAKLIGTGIGTPTDRSSLIQQYAAIEQAVSSVSIG
;
A
#
# COMPACT_ATOMS: atom_id res chain seq x y z
N MET A 1 -92.67 -32.50 -83.09
CA MET A 1 -92.63 -31.25 -82.31
C MET A 1 -92.51 -30.09 -83.29
N SER A 2 -93.51 -29.20 -83.29
CA SER A 2 -93.60 -28.06 -84.19
C SER A 2 -92.77 -26.89 -83.66
N THR A 3 -92.41 -25.97 -84.55
CA THR A 3 -91.65 -24.73 -84.32
C THR A 3 -92.15 -23.85 -83.16
N SER A 4 -93.36 -24.11 -82.63
CA SER A 4 -93.93 -23.47 -81.44
C SER A 4 -93.15 -23.76 -80.14
N GLU A 5 -92.55 -24.94 -80.03
CA GLU A 5 -91.81 -25.31 -78.81
C GLU A 5 -90.42 -24.66 -78.75
N ALA A 6 -89.80 -24.41 -79.91
CA ALA A 6 -88.51 -23.73 -79.99
C ALA A 6 -88.60 -22.27 -79.53
N THR A 7 -89.64 -21.53 -79.94
CA THR A 7 -89.83 -20.13 -79.52
C THR A 7 -90.15 -20.02 -78.03
N LYS A 8 -90.91 -20.99 -77.49
CA LYS A 8 -91.16 -21.08 -76.03
C LYS A 8 -89.88 -21.41 -75.26
N ALA A 9 -88.95 -22.17 -75.83
CA ALA A 9 -87.67 -22.47 -75.21
C ALA A 9 -86.76 -21.23 -75.16
N VAL A 10 -86.65 -20.47 -76.25
CA VAL A 10 -85.83 -19.25 -76.31
C VAL A 10 -86.32 -18.19 -75.31
N ALA A 11 -87.63 -17.92 -75.27
CA ALA A 11 -88.21 -16.98 -74.30
C ALA A 11 -88.10 -17.45 -72.84
N ARG A 12 -87.85 -18.75 -72.62
CA ARG A 12 -87.60 -19.32 -71.29
C ARG A 12 -86.11 -19.16 -70.90
N VAL A 13 -85.20 -19.24 -71.87
CA VAL A 13 -83.77 -18.98 -71.68
C VAL A 13 -83.52 -17.50 -71.42
N GLU A 14 -84.08 -16.58 -72.20
CA GLU A 14 -83.89 -15.12 -71.98
C GLU A 14 -84.37 -14.68 -70.59
N ARG A 15 -85.55 -15.16 -70.16
CA ARG A 15 -86.04 -14.92 -68.79
C ARG A 15 -85.16 -15.54 -67.72
N SER A 16 -84.45 -16.64 -68.01
CA SER A 16 -83.51 -17.26 -67.08
C SER A 16 -82.21 -16.46 -66.99
N VAL A 17 -81.71 -15.96 -68.13
CA VAL A 17 -80.51 -15.11 -68.21
C VAL A 17 -80.75 -13.77 -67.51
N GLU A 18 -81.90 -13.13 -67.71
CA GLU A 18 -82.21 -11.86 -67.04
C GLU A 18 -82.36 -12.03 -65.52
N LYS A 19 -82.97 -13.14 -65.08
CA LYS A 19 -83.03 -13.49 -63.65
C LYS A 19 -81.63 -13.73 -63.06
N LEU A 20 -80.75 -14.41 -63.79
CA LEU A 20 -79.36 -14.62 -63.38
C LEU A 20 -78.57 -13.30 -63.31
N ALA A 21 -78.72 -12.42 -64.30
CA ALA A 21 -78.05 -11.13 -64.33
C ALA A 21 -78.50 -10.21 -63.17
N ARG A 22 -79.81 -10.16 -62.87
CA ARG A 22 -80.31 -9.42 -61.69
C ARG A 22 -79.83 -10.05 -60.38
N GLY A 23 -79.86 -11.37 -60.27
CA GLY A 23 -79.36 -12.09 -59.08
C GLY A 23 -77.87 -11.84 -58.84
N ALA A 24 -77.05 -11.81 -59.90
CA ALA A 24 -75.63 -11.50 -59.81
C ALA A 24 -75.36 -10.05 -59.39
N SER A 25 -76.13 -9.08 -59.91
CA SER A 25 -76.00 -7.66 -59.55
C SER A 25 -76.41 -7.40 -58.09
N GLU A 26 -77.51 -8.00 -57.61
CA GLU A 26 -77.93 -7.93 -56.21
C GLU A 26 -76.95 -8.61 -55.25
N ALA A 27 -76.35 -9.74 -55.66
CA ALA A 27 -75.33 -10.42 -54.88
C ALA A 27 -74.06 -9.56 -54.77
N ALA A 28 -73.66 -8.88 -55.86
CA ALA A 28 -72.51 -7.98 -55.86
C ALA A 28 -72.74 -6.73 -54.99
N THR A 29 -73.94 -6.13 -55.03
CA THR A 29 -74.27 -4.98 -54.16
C THR A 29 -74.38 -5.38 -52.69
N LYS A 30 -74.97 -6.54 -52.37
CA LYS A 30 -74.98 -7.09 -51.00
C LYS A 30 -73.56 -7.41 -50.51
N GLY A 31 -72.70 -7.92 -51.40
CA GLY A 31 -71.28 -8.12 -51.14
C GLY A 31 -70.56 -6.81 -50.82
N PHE A 32 -70.78 -5.76 -51.60
CA PHE A 32 -70.16 -4.44 -51.40
C PHE A 32 -70.60 -3.78 -50.08
N VAL A 33 -71.90 -3.83 -49.76
CA VAL A 33 -72.43 -3.33 -48.47
C VAL A 33 -71.89 -4.16 -47.28
N SER A 34 -71.62 -5.46 -47.46
CA SER A 34 -70.97 -6.26 -46.43
C SER A 34 -69.49 -5.94 -46.26
N ALA A 35 -68.77 -5.62 -47.33
CA ALA A 35 -67.37 -5.20 -47.27
C ALA A 35 -67.18 -3.85 -46.55
N ASP A 36 -68.06 -2.89 -46.82
CA ASP A 36 -68.05 -1.56 -46.18
C ASP A 36 -68.32 -1.67 -44.67
N ARG A 37 -69.29 -2.49 -44.27
CA ARG A 37 -69.55 -2.80 -42.85
C ARG A 37 -68.38 -3.51 -42.17
N ILE A 38 -67.69 -4.41 -42.88
CA ILE A 38 -66.48 -5.06 -42.36
C ILE A 38 -65.38 -4.02 -42.18
N GLN A 39 -65.19 -3.11 -43.12
CA GLN A 39 -64.20 -2.03 -43.03
C GLN A 39 -64.48 -1.09 -41.85
N ASP A 40 -65.73 -0.66 -41.66
CA ASP A 40 -66.14 0.15 -40.51
C ASP A 40 -65.90 -0.58 -39.18
N SER A 41 -66.22 -1.87 -39.12
CA SER A 41 -65.96 -2.70 -37.94
C SER A 41 -64.46 -2.85 -37.66
N LEU A 42 -63.63 -2.97 -38.70
CA LEU A 42 -62.17 -3.02 -38.57
C LEU A 42 -61.60 -1.69 -38.09
N HIS A 43 -62.14 -0.55 -38.54
CA HIS A 43 -61.75 0.77 -38.04
C HIS A 43 -62.13 0.95 -36.56
N LEU A 44 -63.32 0.49 -36.15
CA LEU A 44 -63.75 0.52 -34.75
C LEU A 44 -62.85 -0.36 -33.86
N VAL A 45 -62.58 -1.60 -34.29
CA VAL A 45 -61.68 -2.52 -33.58
C VAL A 45 -60.26 -1.95 -33.52
N SER A 46 -59.76 -1.36 -34.60
CA SER A 46 -58.45 -0.70 -34.61
C SER A 46 -58.40 0.49 -33.64
N GLY A 47 -59.49 1.26 -33.52
CA GLY A 47 -59.62 2.34 -32.54
C GLY A 47 -59.61 1.82 -31.10
N GLN A 48 -60.34 0.73 -30.83
CA GLN A 48 -60.35 0.07 -29.53
C GLN A 48 -58.98 -0.54 -29.18
N MET A 49 -58.27 -1.15 -30.15
CA MET A 49 -56.92 -1.68 -29.98
C MET A 49 -55.92 -0.59 -29.62
N ARG A 50 -55.95 0.57 -30.29
CA ARG A 50 -55.11 1.72 -29.90
C ARG A 50 -55.45 2.26 -28.50
N GLY A 51 -56.74 2.26 -28.13
CA GLY A 51 -57.17 2.60 -26.78
C GLY A 51 -56.61 1.64 -25.73
N MET A 52 -56.58 0.33 -26.05
CA MET A 52 -56.01 -0.70 -25.19
C MET A 52 -54.48 -0.60 -25.10
N GLU A 53 -53.78 -0.33 -26.19
CA GLU A 53 -52.33 -0.06 -26.17
C GLU A 53 -51.98 1.12 -25.26
N SER A 54 -52.76 2.21 -25.35
CA SER A 54 -52.61 3.36 -24.47
C SER A 54 -52.89 3.02 -23.00
N ALA A 55 -53.96 2.29 -22.72
CA ALA A 55 -54.30 1.85 -21.37
C ALA A 55 -53.25 0.90 -20.77
N ILE A 56 -52.73 -0.03 -21.56
CA ILE A 56 -51.62 -0.91 -21.16
C ILE A 56 -50.35 -0.09 -20.90
N GLY A 57 -50.04 0.88 -21.76
CA GLY A 57 -48.90 1.78 -21.56
C GLY A 57 -49.00 2.60 -20.27
N MET A 58 -50.18 3.13 -19.95
CA MET A 58 -50.43 3.82 -18.69
C MET A 58 -50.30 2.89 -17.48
N LEU A 59 -50.79 1.65 -17.60
CA LEU A 59 -50.67 0.66 -16.53
C LEU A 59 -49.20 0.27 -16.28
N VAL A 60 -48.43 0.01 -17.34
CA VAL A 60 -47.00 -0.30 -17.23
C VAL A 60 -46.25 0.84 -16.58
N SER A 61 -46.50 2.08 -17.02
CA SER A 61 -45.88 3.28 -16.41
C SER A 61 -46.25 3.45 -14.93
N ALA A 62 -47.51 3.22 -14.56
CA ALA A 62 -47.96 3.26 -13.17
C ALA A 62 -47.31 2.16 -12.31
N VAL A 63 -47.17 0.95 -12.86
CA VAL A 63 -46.51 -0.18 -12.19
C VAL A 63 -45.02 0.08 -12.01
N ASP A 64 -44.32 0.56 -13.03
CA ASP A 64 -42.90 0.89 -12.96
C ASP A 64 -42.64 2.01 -11.95
N SER A 65 -43.49 3.05 -11.94
CA SER A 65 -43.42 4.11 -10.93
C SER A 65 -43.65 3.58 -9.52
N GLY A 66 -44.63 2.68 -9.32
CA GLY A 66 -44.90 2.07 -8.03
C GLY A 66 -43.74 1.19 -7.54
N PHE A 67 -43.09 0.43 -8.44
CA PHE A 67 -41.91 -0.36 -8.08
C PHE A 67 -40.69 0.50 -7.79
N ALA A 68 -40.52 1.64 -8.46
CA ALA A 68 -39.45 2.59 -8.17
C ALA A 68 -39.61 3.17 -6.76
N GLU A 69 -40.84 3.55 -6.37
CA GLU A 69 -41.15 4.05 -5.03
C GLU A 69 -40.89 2.97 -3.95
N ILE A 70 -41.38 1.75 -4.16
CA ILE A 70 -41.12 0.63 -3.23
C ILE A 70 -39.62 0.33 -3.12
N SER A 71 -38.89 0.34 -4.23
CA SER A 71 -37.44 0.06 -4.24
C SER A 71 -36.65 1.13 -3.49
N TYR A 72 -37.03 2.40 -3.66
CA TYR A 72 -36.46 3.53 -2.92
C TYR A 72 -36.73 3.38 -1.41
N GLU A 73 -37.95 3.02 -1.02
CA GLU A 73 -38.32 2.84 0.39
C GLU A 73 -37.61 1.66 1.05
N LEU A 74 -37.43 0.56 0.32
CA LEU A 74 -36.61 -0.57 0.76
C LEU A 74 -35.14 -0.16 0.94
N HIS A 75 -34.62 0.70 0.07
CA HIS A 75 -33.24 1.21 0.20
C HIS A 75 -33.09 2.07 1.46
N VAL A 76 -34.02 3.01 1.68
CA VAL A 76 -34.06 3.87 2.86
C VAL A 76 -34.19 3.04 4.15
N GLN A 77 -35.05 2.01 4.17
CA GLN A 77 -35.17 1.10 5.30
C GLN A 77 -33.89 0.30 5.58
N SER A 78 -33.21 -0.16 4.53
CA SER A 78 -31.92 -0.84 4.65
C SER A 78 -30.86 0.05 5.29
N ASP A 79 -30.82 1.33 4.90
CA ASP A 79 -29.89 2.31 5.48
C ASP A 79 -30.23 2.65 6.93
N TYR A 80 -31.51 2.79 7.29
CA TYR A 80 -31.92 2.93 8.70
C TYR A 80 -31.51 1.72 9.54
N LEU A 81 -31.69 0.49 9.02
CA LEU A 81 -31.25 -0.73 9.71
C LEU A 81 -29.73 -0.76 9.91
N ARG A 82 -28.95 -0.27 8.93
CA ARG A 82 -27.49 -0.12 9.09
C ARG A 82 -27.13 0.89 10.17
N GLN A 83 -27.78 2.06 10.20
CA GLN A 83 -27.51 3.07 11.23
C GLN A 83 -27.88 2.56 12.63
N ILE A 84 -29.01 1.86 12.78
CA ILE A 84 -29.38 1.21 14.04
C ILE A 84 -28.32 0.17 14.44
N LEU A 85 -27.83 -0.63 13.48
CA LEU A 85 -26.77 -1.59 13.72
C LEU A 85 -25.49 -0.91 14.21
N GLU A 86 -25.06 0.19 13.59
CA GLU A 86 -23.89 0.97 14.01
C GLU A 86 -24.04 1.51 15.45
N VAL A 87 -25.20 2.08 15.78
CA VAL A 87 -25.49 2.61 17.13
C VAL A 87 -25.50 1.49 18.17
N LEU A 88 -26.01 0.30 17.83
CA LEU A 88 -26.03 -0.85 18.73
C LEU A 88 -24.66 -1.54 18.87
N GLN A 89 -23.81 -1.48 17.83
CA GLN A 89 -22.47 -2.05 17.86
C GLN A 89 -21.46 -1.19 18.62
N ALA A 90 -21.60 0.14 18.59
CA ALA A 90 -20.65 1.05 19.23
C ALA A 90 -20.42 0.78 20.74
N PRO A 91 -21.46 0.51 21.57
CA PRO A 91 -21.27 0.14 22.97
C PRO A 91 -20.56 -1.20 23.15
N LEU A 92 -20.88 -2.21 22.33
CA LEU A 92 -20.30 -3.55 22.42
C LEU A 92 -18.82 -3.55 22.03
N ASP A 93 -18.47 -2.85 20.95
CA ASP A 93 -17.09 -2.70 20.52
C ASP A 93 -16.26 -1.92 21.54
N THR A 94 -16.84 -0.88 22.15
CA THR A 94 -16.17 -0.12 23.20
C THR A 94 -15.92 -0.98 24.44
N GLN A 95 -16.93 -1.74 24.90
CA GLN A 95 -16.79 -2.64 26.04
C GLN A 95 -15.77 -3.75 25.77
N SER A 96 -15.80 -4.37 24.59
CA SER A 96 -14.82 -5.39 24.21
C SER A 96 -13.40 -4.82 24.20
N ARG A 97 -13.19 -3.60 23.68
CA ARG A 97 -11.87 -2.96 23.66
C ARG A 97 -11.35 -2.66 25.07
N GLU A 98 -12.21 -2.21 25.98
CA GLU A 98 -11.83 -1.97 27.38
C GLU A 98 -11.48 -3.26 28.12
N LEU A 99 -12.26 -4.33 27.93
CA LEU A 99 -11.94 -5.65 28.49
C LEU A 99 -10.61 -6.17 27.97
N ARG A 100 -10.38 -6.09 26.65
CA ARG A 100 -9.10 -6.47 26.03
C ARG A 100 -7.93 -5.66 26.59
N ARG A 101 -8.09 -4.34 26.77
CA ARG A 101 -7.03 -3.49 27.34
C ARG A 101 -6.70 -3.90 28.78
N ARG A 102 -7.71 -4.10 29.62
CA ARG A 102 -7.54 -4.59 30.99
C ARG A 102 -6.86 -5.95 31.03
N ALA A 103 -7.27 -6.87 30.15
CA ALA A 103 -6.67 -8.19 30.05
C ALA A 103 -5.18 -8.13 29.64
N GLN A 104 -4.82 -7.23 28.71
CA GLN A 104 -3.41 -6.99 28.33
C GLN A 104 -2.59 -6.44 29.50
N GLU A 105 -3.15 -5.53 30.29
CA GLU A 105 -2.51 -5.00 31.50
C GLU A 105 -2.32 -6.09 32.56
N ALA A 106 -3.34 -6.92 32.80
CA ALA A 106 -3.26 -8.06 33.71
C ALA A 106 -2.22 -9.08 33.23
N TYR A 107 -2.19 -9.41 31.94
CA TYR A 107 -1.19 -10.32 31.34
C TYR A 107 0.24 -9.78 31.52
N ALA A 108 0.47 -8.49 31.27
CA ALA A 108 1.78 -7.86 31.46
C ALA A 108 2.24 -7.86 32.94
N ASN A 109 1.31 -7.83 33.89
CA ASN A 109 1.57 -7.93 35.33
C ASN A 109 1.69 -9.38 35.83
N GLY A 110 1.46 -10.39 34.98
CA GLY A 110 1.48 -11.80 35.34
C GLY A 110 0.22 -12.30 36.06
N TRP A 111 -0.87 -11.53 36.06
CA TRP A 111 -2.19 -11.93 36.59
C TRP A 111 -2.94 -12.76 35.55
N ILE A 112 -2.46 -13.99 35.32
CA ILE A 112 -2.87 -14.82 34.17
C ILE A 112 -4.33 -15.26 34.26
N ASP A 113 -4.84 -15.56 35.46
CA ASP A 113 -6.23 -16.00 35.66
C ASP A 113 -7.20 -14.85 35.32
N GLU A 114 -6.94 -13.64 35.84
CA GLU A 114 -7.72 -12.44 35.59
C GLU A 114 -7.63 -11.99 34.12
N ALA A 115 -6.44 -12.08 33.52
CA ALA A 115 -6.26 -11.80 32.10
C ALA A 115 -7.09 -12.74 31.24
N GLN A 116 -7.08 -14.04 31.54
CA GLN A 116 -7.87 -15.04 30.83
C GLN A 116 -9.38 -14.74 30.94
N GLU A 117 -9.88 -14.45 32.14
CA GLU A 117 -11.28 -14.11 32.38
C GLU A 117 -11.72 -12.89 31.55
N ASP A 118 -10.94 -11.81 31.57
CA ASP A 118 -11.28 -10.58 30.83
C ASP A 118 -11.14 -10.79 29.30
N PHE A 119 -10.18 -11.60 28.82
CA PHE A 119 -10.09 -11.97 27.40
C PHE A 119 -11.28 -12.84 26.95
N GLU A 120 -11.72 -13.80 27.76
CA GLU A 120 -12.88 -14.64 27.44
C GLU A 120 -14.16 -13.81 27.36
N ARG A 121 -14.38 -12.88 28.29
CA ARG A 121 -15.49 -11.91 28.23
C ARG A 121 -15.40 -11.01 26.99
N SER A 122 -14.20 -10.52 26.65
CA SER A 122 -13.99 -9.74 25.43
C SER A 122 -14.36 -10.56 24.18
N ARG A 123 -13.97 -11.84 24.12
CA ARG A 123 -14.32 -12.75 23.02
C ARG A 123 -15.82 -12.98 22.90
N GLU A 124 -16.55 -13.04 24.02
CA GLU A 124 -18.01 -13.17 24.02
C GLU A 124 -18.69 -11.96 23.37
N LEU A 125 -18.20 -10.75 23.66
CA LEU A 125 -18.70 -9.50 23.06
C LEU A 125 -18.27 -9.34 21.60
N ASN A 126 -17.03 -9.71 21.26
CA ASN A 126 -16.49 -9.64 19.91
C ASN A 126 -15.68 -10.88 19.53
N LYS A 127 -16.36 -11.85 18.90
CA LYS A 127 -15.76 -13.12 18.46
C LYS A 127 -14.74 -12.96 17.34
N TYR A 128 -14.69 -11.81 16.67
CA TYR A 128 -13.87 -11.55 15.48
C TYR A 128 -12.58 -10.75 15.79
N ASP A 129 -12.32 -10.45 17.07
CA ASP A 129 -11.08 -9.82 17.48
C ASP A 129 -9.95 -10.87 17.51
N PHE A 130 -9.17 -10.92 16.44
CA PHE A 130 -8.04 -11.85 16.31
C PHE A 130 -6.97 -11.63 17.38
N THR A 131 -6.84 -10.41 17.93
CA THR A 131 -5.86 -10.13 18.99
C THR A 131 -6.24 -10.87 20.27
N VAL A 132 -7.53 -10.90 20.61
CA VAL A 132 -8.02 -11.64 21.79
C VAL A 132 -7.72 -13.13 21.65
N HIS A 133 -7.98 -13.71 20.47
CA HIS A 133 -7.65 -15.11 20.18
C HIS A 133 -6.14 -15.38 20.27
N GLN A 134 -5.29 -14.47 19.78
CA GLN A 134 -3.84 -14.59 19.90
C GLN A 134 -3.39 -14.64 21.37
N TYR A 135 -3.91 -13.77 22.24
CA TYR A 135 -3.56 -13.77 23.67
C TYR A 135 -4.11 -15.00 24.39
N LEU A 136 -5.34 -15.44 24.09
CA LEU A 136 -5.86 -16.69 24.65
C LEU A 136 -5.02 -17.90 24.22
N GLY A 137 -4.53 -17.91 22.98
CA GLY A 137 -3.57 -18.91 22.50
C GLY A 137 -2.26 -18.88 23.30
N ASN A 138 -1.70 -17.69 23.55
CA ASN A 138 -0.50 -17.52 24.36
C ASN A 138 -0.69 -18.01 25.81
N ILE A 139 -1.83 -17.71 26.43
CA ILE A 139 -2.16 -18.19 27.77
C ILE A 139 -2.23 -19.71 27.80
N ALA A 140 -2.96 -20.32 26.86
CA ALA A 140 -3.06 -21.77 26.76
C ALA A 140 -1.69 -22.43 26.53
N PHE A 141 -0.87 -21.87 25.64
CA PHE A 141 0.43 -22.44 25.27
C PHE A 141 1.49 -22.29 26.37
N PHE A 142 1.72 -21.08 26.88
CA PHE A 142 2.85 -20.80 27.78
C PHE A 142 2.52 -20.96 29.26
N HIS A 143 1.24 -20.85 29.66
CA HIS A 143 0.87 -20.86 31.08
C HIS A 143 0.04 -22.08 31.51
N ARG A 144 -0.61 -22.77 30.57
CA ARG A 144 -1.43 -23.97 30.85
C ARG A 144 -0.90 -25.24 30.23
N GLU A 145 0.03 -25.14 29.29
CA GLU A 145 0.52 -26.27 28.47
C GLU A 145 -0.62 -27.03 27.76
N ASP A 146 -1.73 -26.35 27.48
CA ASP A 146 -2.87 -26.92 26.73
C ASP A 146 -2.68 -26.63 25.24
N PHE A 147 -1.93 -27.51 24.58
CA PHE A 147 -1.61 -27.41 23.16
C PHE A 147 -2.85 -27.41 22.27
N LYS A 148 -3.92 -28.12 22.67
CA LYS A 148 -5.15 -28.21 21.88
C LYS A 148 -5.92 -26.90 21.93
N ALA A 149 -6.09 -26.31 23.12
CA ALA A 149 -6.72 -25.01 23.26
C ALA A 149 -5.90 -23.90 22.59
N ALA A 150 -4.56 -23.97 22.68
CA ALA A 150 -3.67 -23.05 21.99
C ALA A 150 -3.84 -23.10 20.47
N ASP A 151 -3.81 -24.29 19.86
CA ASP A 151 -4.00 -24.46 18.41
C ASP A 151 -5.36 -23.91 17.94
N GLN A 152 -6.43 -24.20 18.68
CA GLN A 152 -7.77 -23.69 18.36
C GLN A 152 -7.84 -22.16 18.40
N SER A 153 -7.27 -21.54 19.43
CA SER A 153 -7.20 -20.08 19.55
C SER A 153 -6.36 -19.46 18.44
N TYR A 154 -5.17 -19.99 18.15
CA TYR A 154 -4.33 -19.46 17.06
C TYR A 154 -4.96 -19.69 15.67
N ALA A 155 -5.67 -20.80 15.45
CA ALA A 155 -6.43 -21.03 14.23
C ALA A 155 -7.54 -19.97 14.04
N ALA A 156 -8.24 -19.63 15.13
CA ALA A 156 -9.22 -18.55 15.11
C ALA A 156 -8.56 -17.18 14.85
N ALA A 157 -7.41 -16.91 15.48
CA ALA A 157 -6.64 -15.69 15.25
C ALA A 157 -6.24 -15.55 13.77
N ALA A 158 -5.64 -16.59 13.18
CA ALA A 158 -5.26 -16.60 11.77
C ALA A 158 -6.46 -16.36 10.84
N LYS A 159 -7.57 -17.08 11.09
CA LYS A 159 -8.82 -16.94 10.31
C LYS A 159 -9.38 -15.51 10.34
N TYR A 160 -9.42 -14.88 11.52
CA TYR A 160 -10.01 -13.54 11.68
C TYR A 160 -9.05 -12.40 11.34
N ALA A 161 -7.73 -12.65 11.35
CA ALA A 161 -6.71 -11.69 10.91
C ALA A 161 -6.58 -11.64 9.37
N ALA A 162 -6.74 -12.77 8.67
CA ALA A 162 -6.56 -12.88 7.22
C ALA A 162 -7.25 -11.78 6.38
N PRO A 163 -8.52 -11.39 6.61
CA PRO A 163 -9.14 -10.32 5.82
C PRO A 163 -8.66 -8.89 6.16
N LYS A 164 -7.84 -8.73 7.21
CA LYS A 164 -7.42 -7.41 7.74
C LYS A 164 -5.91 -7.18 7.63
N SER A 165 -5.11 -8.22 7.81
CA SER A 165 -3.65 -8.13 7.94
C SER A 165 -3.01 -9.49 7.67
N ASP A 166 -2.37 -9.62 6.51
CA ASP A 166 -1.58 -10.82 6.16
C ASP A 166 -0.44 -11.06 7.16
N PHE A 167 0.13 -9.99 7.69
CA PHE A 167 1.18 -10.05 8.71
C PHE A 167 0.68 -10.72 10.00
N ASP A 168 -0.45 -10.27 10.55
CA ASP A 168 -1.00 -10.84 11.79
C ASP A 168 -1.50 -12.27 11.59
N ALA A 169 -2.07 -12.57 10.42
CA ALA A 169 -2.46 -13.93 10.06
C ALA A 169 -1.25 -14.87 9.98
N ALA A 170 -0.15 -14.42 9.37
CA ALA A 170 1.10 -15.18 9.31
C ALA A 170 1.70 -15.40 10.71
N LEU A 171 1.69 -14.39 11.60
CA LEU A 171 2.15 -14.57 12.99
C LEU A 171 1.33 -15.58 13.78
N ALA A 172 0.01 -15.59 13.60
CA ALA A 172 -0.87 -16.59 14.21
C ALA A 172 -0.56 -18.00 13.67
N LEU A 173 -0.31 -18.15 12.37
CA LEU A 173 0.12 -19.42 11.76
C LEU A 173 1.49 -19.89 12.31
N LEU A 174 2.45 -18.99 12.51
CA LEU A 174 3.72 -19.34 13.17
C LEU A 174 3.53 -19.78 14.62
N SER A 175 2.54 -19.22 15.31
CA SER A 175 2.18 -19.64 16.66
C SER A 175 1.62 -21.07 16.65
N ARG A 176 0.79 -21.43 15.66
CA ARG A 176 0.35 -22.83 15.43
C ARG A 176 1.51 -23.77 15.12
N ALA A 177 2.46 -23.32 14.31
CA ALA A 177 3.66 -24.09 14.01
C ALA A 177 4.46 -24.41 15.28
N ALA A 178 4.60 -23.43 16.18
CA ALA A 178 5.26 -23.62 17.47
C ALA A 178 4.51 -24.62 18.38
N VAL A 179 3.17 -24.56 18.42
CA VAL A 179 2.34 -25.53 19.15
C VAL A 179 2.52 -26.95 18.60
N SER A 180 2.51 -27.10 17.26
CA SER A 180 2.68 -28.40 16.60
C SER A 180 4.06 -28.99 16.90
N GLN A 181 5.11 -28.16 16.86
CA GLN A 181 6.46 -28.57 17.23
C GLN A 181 6.53 -29.03 18.70
N ALA A 182 5.90 -28.31 19.62
CA ALA A 182 5.86 -28.68 21.03
C ALA A 182 5.14 -30.02 21.26
N GLY A 183 4.16 -30.34 20.42
CA GLY A 183 3.52 -31.66 20.34
C GLY A 183 4.30 -32.72 19.56
N GLU A 184 5.58 -32.48 19.26
CA GLU A 184 6.49 -33.35 18.48
C GLU A 184 6.05 -33.59 17.02
N ASP A 185 5.07 -32.84 16.50
CA ASP A 185 4.64 -32.89 15.11
C ASP A 185 5.41 -31.88 14.24
N VAL A 186 6.62 -32.27 13.85
CA VAL A 186 7.50 -31.44 13.01
C VAL A 186 6.92 -31.21 11.60
N LEU A 187 6.17 -32.16 11.05
CA LEU A 187 5.59 -32.03 9.71
C LEU A 187 4.40 -31.06 9.72
N GLY A 188 3.51 -31.14 10.71
CA GLY A 188 2.46 -30.15 10.92
C GLY A 188 3.03 -28.75 11.18
N ALA A 189 4.11 -28.66 11.95
CA ALA A 189 4.83 -27.40 12.17
C ALA A 189 5.37 -26.80 10.86
N LEU A 190 5.96 -27.63 10.00
CA LEU A 190 6.42 -27.21 8.67
C LEU A 190 5.25 -26.72 7.80
N GLU A 191 4.13 -27.43 7.78
CA GLU A 191 2.96 -27.06 6.99
C GLU A 191 2.44 -25.66 7.40
N PHE A 192 2.27 -25.40 8.69
CA PHE A 192 1.82 -24.09 9.16
C PHE A 192 2.85 -22.97 8.89
N ALA A 193 4.14 -23.27 8.99
CA ALA A 193 5.19 -22.31 8.65
C ALA A 193 5.22 -21.99 7.15
N GLU A 194 4.99 -22.98 6.28
CA GLU A 194 4.87 -22.75 4.83
C GLU A 194 3.62 -21.94 4.50
N GLN A 195 2.49 -22.20 5.16
CA GLN A 195 1.30 -21.36 5.05
C GLN A 195 1.62 -19.92 5.47
N ALA A 196 2.26 -19.71 6.61
CA ALA A 196 2.67 -18.38 7.07
C ALA A 196 3.57 -17.66 6.06
N LEU A 197 4.56 -18.36 5.48
CA LEU A 197 5.45 -17.83 4.46
C LEU A 197 4.69 -17.49 3.16
N SER A 198 3.68 -18.28 2.79
CA SER A 198 2.85 -17.99 1.62
C SER A 198 1.95 -16.77 1.83
N THR A 199 1.46 -16.56 3.07
CA THR A 199 0.64 -15.41 3.44
C THR A 199 1.48 -14.13 3.53
N SER A 200 2.68 -14.19 4.11
CA SER A 200 3.59 -13.04 4.21
C SER A 200 5.01 -13.42 3.82
N PRO A 201 5.35 -13.36 2.51
CA PRO A 201 6.66 -13.78 2.00
C PRO A 201 7.85 -13.02 2.57
N ASP A 202 7.64 -11.77 2.97
CA ASP A 202 8.67 -10.88 3.51
C ASP A 202 8.87 -11.01 5.02
N LEU A 203 8.06 -11.83 5.71
CA LEU A 203 8.15 -12.04 7.15
C LEU A 203 9.38 -12.90 7.48
N PRO A 204 10.45 -12.34 8.10
CA PRO A 204 11.68 -13.09 8.31
C PRO A 204 11.51 -14.21 9.34
N GLU A 205 10.58 -14.07 10.29
CA GLU A 205 10.21 -15.14 11.23
C GLU A 205 9.65 -16.37 10.50
N ALA A 206 8.85 -16.18 9.44
CA ALA A 206 8.31 -17.30 8.66
C ALA A 206 9.38 -17.98 7.83
N GLN A 207 10.27 -17.19 7.20
CA GLN A 207 11.42 -17.72 6.47
C GLN A 207 12.32 -18.57 7.38
N TYR A 208 12.63 -18.06 8.57
CA TYR A 208 13.41 -18.78 9.58
C TYR A 208 12.70 -20.05 10.06
N ALA A 209 11.40 -19.98 10.36
CA ALA A 209 10.63 -21.13 10.81
C ALA A 209 10.60 -22.26 9.77
N VAL A 210 10.37 -21.93 8.49
CA VAL A 210 10.41 -22.93 7.40
C VAL A 210 11.81 -23.55 7.30
N ALA A 211 12.88 -22.75 7.33
CA ALA A 211 14.25 -23.27 7.29
C ALA A 211 14.54 -24.22 8.47
N ARG A 212 14.08 -23.84 9.67
CA ARG A 212 14.21 -24.61 10.91
C ARG A 212 13.49 -25.95 10.82
N TYR A 213 12.23 -25.97 10.37
CA TYR A 213 11.45 -27.21 10.28
C TYR A 213 11.87 -28.11 9.11
N LEU A 214 12.35 -27.55 7.99
CA LEU A 214 13.02 -28.31 6.93
C LEU A 214 14.29 -29.00 7.44
N ALA A 215 15.08 -28.31 8.27
CA ALA A 215 16.23 -28.93 8.89
C ALA A 215 15.81 -30.03 9.87
N ALA A 216 14.88 -29.74 10.78
CA ALA A 216 14.40 -30.70 11.77
C ALA A 216 13.79 -31.97 11.16
N SER A 217 13.07 -31.85 10.03
CA SER A 217 12.44 -32.98 9.34
C SER A 217 13.41 -33.86 8.54
N GLY A 218 14.69 -33.50 8.46
CA GLY A 218 15.67 -34.26 7.68
C GLY A 218 15.66 -33.95 6.17
N SER A 219 15.02 -32.87 5.72
CA SER A 219 15.01 -32.48 4.30
C SER A 219 16.43 -32.32 3.73
N THR A 220 16.64 -32.83 2.51
CA THR A 220 17.93 -32.74 1.80
C THR A 220 18.08 -31.47 0.97
N ASP A 221 17.08 -30.58 0.97
CA ASP A 221 17.10 -29.33 0.20
C ASP A 221 17.88 -28.22 0.95
N GLU A 222 19.20 -28.40 1.04
CA GLU A 222 20.10 -27.44 1.68
C GLU A 222 20.09 -26.07 0.98
N GLY A 223 19.83 -26.05 -0.33
CA GLY A 223 19.74 -24.81 -1.12
C GLY A 223 18.60 -23.92 -0.64
N ARG A 224 17.40 -24.49 -0.48
CA ARG A 224 16.23 -23.78 0.05
C ARG A 224 16.45 -23.32 1.50
N ILE A 225 17.00 -24.18 2.36
CA ILE A 225 17.32 -23.83 3.75
C ILE A 225 18.28 -22.64 3.79
N ARG A 226 19.37 -22.68 3.00
CA ARG A 226 20.35 -21.59 2.90
C ARG A 226 19.70 -20.28 2.47
N GLN A 227 18.89 -20.31 1.41
CA GLN A 227 18.24 -19.12 0.88
C GLN A 227 17.33 -18.46 1.92
N LEU A 228 16.49 -19.25 2.60
CA LEU A 228 15.56 -18.76 3.63
C LEU A 228 16.28 -18.20 4.85
N LEU A 229 17.36 -18.85 5.29
CA LEU A 229 18.18 -18.33 6.39
C LEU A 229 18.82 -17.00 6.01
N LEU A 230 19.45 -16.92 4.84
CA LEU A 230 20.12 -15.69 4.39
C LEU A 230 19.14 -14.52 4.23
N SER A 231 17.94 -14.75 3.69
CA SER A 231 16.90 -13.73 3.60
C SER A 231 16.45 -13.27 4.99
N SER A 232 16.23 -14.21 5.92
CA SER A 232 15.80 -13.88 7.29
C SER A 232 16.86 -13.07 8.06
N PHE A 233 18.15 -13.41 7.91
CA PHE A 233 19.25 -12.74 8.60
C PHE A 233 19.44 -11.30 8.11
N ARG A 234 19.27 -11.05 6.80
CA ARG A 234 19.33 -9.72 6.21
C ARG A 234 18.28 -8.77 6.79
N SER A 235 17.12 -9.31 7.15
CA SER A 235 16.03 -8.54 7.76
C SER A 235 16.21 -8.37 9.27
N ARG A 236 16.64 -9.41 10.00
CA ARG A 236 16.70 -9.39 11.47
C ARG A 236 17.90 -10.19 12.04
N LEU A 237 18.88 -9.46 12.60
CA LEU A 237 20.10 -10.04 13.21
C LEU A 237 19.80 -11.12 14.26
N ALA A 238 18.75 -10.92 15.07
CA ALA A 238 18.40 -11.85 16.14
C ALA A 238 18.19 -13.29 15.63
N LEU A 239 17.71 -13.45 14.40
CA LEU A 239 17.51 -14.77 13.78
C LEU A 239 18.83 -15.45 13.41
N CYS A 240 19.87 -14.68 13.07
CA CYS A 240 21.22 -15.21 12.86
C CYS A 240 21.80 -15.77 14.16
N LEU A 241 21.58 -15.07 15.28
CA LEU A 241 22.03 -15.53 16.60
C LEU A 241 21.22 -16.73 17.08
N ALA A 242 19.91 -16.73 16.84
CA ALA A 242 19.03 -17.86 17.12
C ALA A 242 19.47 -19.12 16.36
N ALA A 243 19.71 -19.00 15.04
CA ALA A 243 20.19 -20.11 14.22
C ALA A 243 21.49 -20.73 14.76
N ALA A 244 22.37 -19.90 15.32
CA ALA A 244 23.64 -20.38 15.88
C ALA A 244 23.47 -21.21 17.16
N GLY A 245 22.36 -21.04 17.91
CA GLY A 245 22.06 -21.82 19.12
C GLY A 245 20.97 -22.88 18.94
N ASP A 246 20.29 -22.92 17.80
CA ASP A 246 19.11 -23.77 17.61
C ASP A 246 19.50 -25.24 17.34
N GLY A 247 19.04 -26.13 18.23
CA GLY A 247 19.29 -27.56 18.15
C GLY A 247 18.77 -28.21 16.87
N ALA A 248 17.76 -27.62 16.21
CA ALA A 248 17.23 -28.11 14.93
C ALA A 248 18.28 -28.12 13.81
N PHE A 249 19.31 -27.29 13.91
CA PHE A 249 20.39 -27.21 12.91
C PHE A 249 21.63 -28.03 13.29
N THR A 250 21.61 -28.81 14.39
CA THR A 250 22.81 -29.56 14.84
C THR A 250 23.38 -30.47 13.75
N ALA A 251 22.51 -31.20 13.04
CA ALA A 251 22.92 -32.07 11.92
C ALA A 251 23.43 -31.29 10.68
N ARG A 252 23.16 -29.98 10.61
CA ARG A 252 23.52 -29.09 9.48
C ARG A 252 24.33 -27.88 9.95
N ARG A 253 25.17 -28.08 10.97
CA ARG A 253 25.97 -27.00 11.57
C ARG A 253 26.85 -26.29 10.54
N SER A 254 27.50 -27.05 9.66
CA SER A 254 28.34 -26.53 8.58
C SER A 254 27.57 -25.63 7.60
N LEU A 255 26.31 -25.96 7.29
CA LEU A 255 25.45 -25.13 6.44
C LEU A 255 25.16 -23.78 7.10
N VAL A 256 24.76 -23.80 8.38
CA VAL A 256 24.47 -22.57 9.14
C VAL A 256 25.72 -21.70 9.25
N ASP A 257 26.87 -22.29 9.59
CA ASP A 257 28.14 -21.55 9.68
C ASP A 257 28.51 -20.91 8.33
N GLY A 258 28.27 -21.61 7.23
CA GLY A 258 28.44 -21.06 5.88
C GLY A 258 27.51 -19.87 5.59
N VAL A 259 26.24 -19.94 5.99
CA VAL A 259 25.28 -18.83 5.84
C VAL A 259 25.67 -17.63 6.72
N VAL A 260 26.14 -17.89 7.93
CA VAL A 260 26.61 -16.85 8.86
C VAL A 260 27.81 -16.11 8.26
N GLU A 261 28.78 -16.82 7.69
CA GLU A 261 29.93 -16.20 7.02
C GLU A 261 29.54 -15.43 5.75
N GLU A 262 28.55 -15.91 4.99
CA GLU A 262 27.98 -15.17 3.86
C GLU A 262 27.30 -13.88 4.31
N TYR A 263 26.51 -13.94 5.37
CA TYR A 263 25.86 -12.76 5.96
C TYR A 263 26.89 -11.77 6.51
N ARG A 264 27.96 -12.27 7.14
CA ARG A 264 29.10 -11.48 7.61
C ARG A 264 29.79 -10.76 6.45
N ALA A 265 30.05 -11.44 5.34
CA ALA A 265 30.61 -10.83 4.13
C ALA A 265 29.70 -9.73 3.57
N TYR A 266 28.39 -9.95 3.53
CA TYR A 266 27.40 -8.94 3.16
C TYR A 266 27.48 -7.70 4.07
N LEU A 267 27.58 -7.88 5.39
CA LEU A 267 27.71 -6.76 6.33
C LEU A 267 29.03 -5.99 6.12
N ARG A 268 30.15 -6.68 5.85
CA ARG A 268 31.44 -6.01 5.54
C ARG A 268 31.34 -5.14 4.29
N GLU A 269 30.73 -5.64 3.22
CA GLU A 269 30.55 -4.90 1.97
C GLU A 269 29.66 -3.67 2.20
N ARG A 270 28.52 -3.85 2.87
CA ARG A 270 27.60 -2.76 3.22
C ARG A 270 28.29 -1.70 4.08
N PHE A 271 29.02 -2.14 5.11
CA PHE A 271 29.79 -1.26 5.98
C PHE A 271 30.83 -0.45 5.18
N SER A 272 31.58 -1.09 4.29
CA SER A 272 32.57 -0.41 3.45
C SER A 272 31.95 0.66 2.55
N THR A 273 30.76 0.37 2.01
CA THR A 273 29.98 1.28 1.18
C THR A 273 29.53 2.49 1.98
N LEU A 274 28.90 2.28 3.14
CA LEU A 274 28.44 3.35 4.04
C LEU A 274 29.59 4.19 4.57
N ARG A 275 30.70 3.56 4.96
CA ARG A 275 31.93 4.24 5.38
C ARG A 275 32.46 5.17 4.30
N SER A 276 32.53 4.70 3.05
CA SER A 276 33.00 5.52 1.93
C SER A 276 32.08 6.73 1.67
N ALA A 277 30.76 6.52 1.76
CA ALA A 277 29.76 7.56 1.60
C ALA A 277 29.86 8.60 2.72
N TRP A 278 30.01 8.14 3.97
CA TRP A 278 30.21 9.00 5.12
C TRP A 278 31.48 9.84 4.99
N SER A 279 32.61 9.22 4.64
CA SER A 279 33.88 9.95 4.47
C SER A 279 33.74 11.06 3.43
N ARG A 280 33.16 10.75 2.26
CA ARG A 280 32.89 11.75 1.22
C ARG A 280 32.00 12.89 1.71
N ALA A 281 30.98 12.58 2.51
CA ALA A 281 30.11 13.60 3.10
C ALA A 281 30.91 14.54 4.03
N CYS A 282 31.73 14.00 4.93
CA CYS A 282 32.61 14.80 5.79
C CYS A 282 33.61 15.64 4.99
N ASP A 283 34.18 15.09 3.91
CA ASP A 283 35.18 15.77 3.08
C ASP A 283 34.56 16.88 2.24
N SER A 284 33.31 16.73 1.80
CA SER A 284 32.57 17.76 1.06
C SER A 284 32.32 19.05 1.86
N VAL A 285 32.44 18.98 3.20
CA VAL A 285 32.28 20.12 4.11
C VAL A 285 33.58 20.92 4.25
N GLN A 286 34.76 20.34 3.95
CA GLN A 286 36.05 21.04 4.11
C GLN A 286 36.19 22.32 3.29
N PRO A 287 35.76 22.40 2.01
CA PRO A 287 35.89 23.64 1.23
C PRO A 287 35.14 24.84 1.84
N ILE A 288 34.18 24.58 2.74
CA ILE A 288 33.33 25.59 3.39
C ILE A 288 34.03 26.22 4.61
N THR A 289 35.24 25.75 5.00
CA THR A 289 35.99 26.25 6.16
C THR A 289 36.25 27.76 6.13
N SER A 290 36.26 28.36 4.93
CA SER A 290 36.48 29.80 4.76
C SER A 290 35.26 30.67 5.09
N LEU A 291 34.07 30.08 5.32
CA LEU A 291 32.86 30.84 5.62
C LEU A 291 32.65 30.99 7.14
N PRO A 292 32.57 32.22 7.68
CA PRO A 292 32.37 32.47 9.13
C PRO A 292 31.09 31.82 9.69
N HIS A 293 30.09 31.60 8.85
CA HIS A 293 28.80 31.00 9.23
C HIS A 293 28.78 29.47 9.13
N ALA A 294 29.86 28.84 8.65
CA ALA A 294 29.95 27.38 8.50
C ALA A 294 30.48 26.66 9.73
N GLN A 295 30.77 27.36 10.84
CA GLN A 295 31.34 26.77 12.05
C GLN A 295 30.54 25.58 12.59
N GLN A 296 29.21 25.64 12.53
CA GLN A 296 28.35 24.54 12.98
C GLN A 296 28.46 23.31 12.08
N ALA A 297 28.55 23.49 10.75
CA ALA A 297 28.75 22.40 9.80
C ALA A 297 30.15 21.76 9.95
N LEU A 298 31.17 22.56 10.24
CA LEU A 298 32.52 22.08 10.53
C LEU A 298 32.58 21.26 11.81
N ALA A 299 31.94 21.75 12.88
CA ALA A 299 31.83 21.02 14.14
C ALA A 299 31.11 19.67 13.94
N ALA A 300 30.01 19.67 13.17
CA ALA A 300 29.29 18.45 12.80
C ALA A 300 30.16 17.46 12.00
N SER A 301 30.94 17.96 11.04
CA SER A 301 31.88 17.12 10.27
C SER A 301 32.99 16.53 11.15
N ALA A 302 33.54 17.32 12.08
CA ALA A 302 34.56 16.85 13.02
C ALA A 302 34.03 15.80 14.01
N ASP A 303 32.82 16.01 14.56
CA ASP A 303 32.12 14.99 15.37
C ASP A 303 31.88 13.74 14.53
N GLY A 304 31.44 13.90 13.28
CA GLY A 304 31.21 12.81 12.35
C GLY A 304 32.46 11.97 12.06
N ARG A 305 33.63 12.59 11.87
CA ARG A 305 34.91 11.88 11.70
C ARG A 305 35.34 11.13 12.97
N SER A 306 35.10 11.73 14.14
CA SER A 306 35.40 11.09 15.43
C SER A 306 34.53 9.85 15.63
N ARG A 307 33.23 9.93 15.31
CA ARG A 307 32.31 8.79 15.32
C ARG A 307 32.71 7.72 14.31
N LEU A 308 33.10 8.10 13.09
CA LEU A 308 33.56 7.16 12.08
C LEU A 308 34.75 6.33 12.59
N THR A 309 35.71 6.98 13.27
CA THR A 309 36.87 6.31 13.86
C THR A 309 36.48 5.31 14.94
N LEU A 310 35.53 5.67 15.82
CA LEU A 310 34.99 4.77 16.84
C LEU A 310 34.33 3.54 16.21
N VAL A 311 33.48 3.78 15.20
CA VAL A 311 32.73 2.73 14.50
C VAL A 311 33.65 1.80 13.70
N GLU A 312 34.72 2.31 13.10
CA GLU A 312 35.78 1.49 12.52
C GLU A 312 36.46 0.59 13.55
N GLY A 313 36.63 1.07 14.80
CA GLY A 313 37.15 0.29 15.91
C GLY A 313 36.25 -0.91 16.26
N ILE A 314 34.93 -0.73 16.22
CA ILE A 314 33.94 -1.80 16.43
C ILE A 314 34.03 -2.81 15.27
N ALA A 315 33.97 -2.34 14.03
CA ALA A 315 34.00 -3.19 12.84
C ALA A 315 35.27 -4.05 12.73
N ARG A 316 36.41 -3.62 13.29
CA ARG A 316 37.67 -4.39 13.33
C ARG A 316 37.61 -5.69 14.13
N ARG A 317 36.68 -5.81 15.08
CA ARG A 317 36.44 -7.08 15.81
C ARG A 317 35.82 -8.14 14.91
N ASP A 318 35.21 -7.69 13.82
CA ASP A 318 34.74 -8.49 12.71
C ASP A 318 33.66 -9.51 13.09
N THR A 319 33.03 -9.45 14.26
CA THR A 319 31.90 -10.35 14.55
C THR A 319 30.63 -9.89 13.83
N VAL A 320 29.66 -10.79 13.61
CA VAL A 320 28.37 -10.40 13.00
C VAL A 320 27.67 -9.31 13.83
N VAL A 321 27.74 -9.41 15.16
CA VAL A 321 27.16 -8.41 16.08
C VAL A 321 27.89 -7.08 15.98
N ASP A 322 29.23 -7.08 16.00
CA ASP A 322 30.02 -5.85 15.88
C ASP A 322 29.81 -5.18 14.51
N LEU A 323 29.75 -5.94 13.42
CA LEU A 323 29.50 -5.41 12.08
C LEU A 323 28.09 -4.82 11.94
N PHE A 324 27.08 -5.47 12.53
CA PHE A 324 25.71 -4.97 12.54
C PHE A 324 25.58 -3.70 13.41
N ASP A 325 26.20 -3.68 14.59
CA ASP A 325 26.24 -2.48 15.45
C ASP A 325 26.95 -1.32 14.74
N ALA A 326 28.08 -1.60 14.08
CA ALA A 326 28.78 -0.62 13.26
C ALA A 326 27.90 -0.06 12.12
N ASP A 327 27.16 -0.92 11.40
CA ASP A 327 26.21 -0.51 10.36
C ASP A 327 25.08 0.38 10.92
N LEU A 328 24.51 0.01 12.07
CA LEU A 328 23.44 0.77 12.73
C LEU A 328 23.94 2.14 13.22
N GLN A 329 25.12 2.19 13.83
CA GLN A 329 25.75 3.44 14.27
C GLN A 329 26.08 4.37 13.08
N LEU A 330 26.54 3.81 11.95
CA LEU A 330 26.72 4.60 10.73
C LEU A 330 25.40 5.16 10.21
N LYS A 331 24.31 4.40 10.18
CA LYS A 331 23.01 4.92 9.72
C LYS A 331 22.49 6.05 10.61
N ASN A 332 22.48 5.83 11.91
CA ASN A 332 21.99 6.80 12.89
C ASN A 332 22.85 8.05 12.89
N GLY A 333 24.17 7.87 12.86
CA GLY A 333 25.10 8.97 12.75
C GLY A 333 24.91 9.75 11.46
N PHE A 334 24.62 9.08 10.34
CA PHE A 334 24.52 9.72 9.03
C PHE A 334 23.27 10.59 8.98
N ALA A 335 22.14 10.08 9.49
CA ALA A 335 20.91 10.84 9.66
C ALA A 335 21.12 12.08 10.55
N ASN A 336 21.88 11.95 11.64
CA ASN A 336 22.20 13.08 12.51
C ASN A 336 23.09 14.12 11.80
N LEU A 337 24.15 13.68 11.12
CA LEU A 337 25.03 14.54 10.32
C LEU A 337 24.23 15.29 9.25
N GLN A 338 23.35 14.58 8.52
CA GLN A 338 22.50 15.18 7.51
C GLN A 338 21.57 16.26 8.09
N SER A 339 20.96 15.98 9.25
CA SER A 339 20.13 16.96 9.97
C SER A 339 20.92 18.20 10.40
N GLN A 340 22.09 18.00 10.99
CA GLN A 340 22.96 19.10 11.44
C GLN A 340 23.47 19.95 10.27
N LEU A 341 23.84 19.33 9.16
CA LEU A 341 24.25 20.04 7.94
C LEU A 341 23.11 20.87 7.37
N ARG A 342 21.88 20.32 7.30
CA ARG A 342 20.69 21.07 6.86
C ARG A 342 20.40 22.27 7.76
N GLN A 343 20.47 22.09 9.08
CA GLN A 343 20.28 23.19 10.05
C GLN A 343 21.37 24.26 9.92
N GLY A 344 22.62 23.86 9.71
CA GLY A 344 23.74 24.77 9.49
C GLY A 344 23.58 25.59 8.22
N VAL A 345 23.21 24.94 7.10
CA VAL A 345 22.93 25.60 5.82
C VAL A 345 21.74 26.56 5.93
N ALA A 346 20.65 26.15 6.57
CA ALA A 346 19.48 27.00 6.77
C ALA A 346 19.81 28.23 7.63
N SER A 347 20.61 28.05 8.69
CA SER A 347 21.05 29.14 9.57
C SER A 347 22.00 30.11 8.85
N ALA A 348 22.88 29.60 7.98
CA ALA A 348 23.74 30.44 7.17
C ALA A 348 22.93 31.24 6.15
N ARG A 349 21.94 30.62 5.50
CA ARG A 349 21.03 31.28 4.54
C ARG A 349 20.22 32.39 5.19
N SER A 350 19.66 32.16 6.37
CA SER A 350 18.86 33.18 7.08
C SER A 350 19.71 34.37 7.50
N ARG A 351 20.97 34.16 7.91
CA ARG A 351 21.91 35.25 8.22
C ARG A 351 22.23 36.10 6.99
N VAL A 352 22.54 35.47 5.85
CA VAL A 352 22.80 36.19 4.58
C VAL A 352 21.57 37.01 4.17
N GLN A 353 20.36 36.47 4.31
CA GLN A 353 19.12 37.20 4.02
C GLN A 353 18.86 38.36 5.00
N GLY A 354 19.14 38.18 6.29
CA GLY A 354 18.99 39.22 7.31
C GLY A 354 19.97 40.38 7.12
N GLU A 355 21.22 40.10 6.76
CA GLU A 355 22.21 41.13 6.43
C GLU A 355 21.77 41.95 5.21
N ASP A 356 21.20 41.31 4.18
CA ASP A 356 20.64 41.97 2.99
C ASP A 356 19.49 42.92 3.35
N SER A 357 18.54 42.46 4.19
CA SER A 357 17.44 43.31 4.66
C SER A 357 17.95 44.53 5.43
N SER A 358 18.98 44.35 6.28
CA SER A 358 19.59 45.45 7.04
C SER A 358 20.34 46.45 6.15
N ARG A 359 21.03 45.97 5.10
CA ARG A 359 21.73 46.82 4.12
C ARG A 359 20.75 47.60 3.25
N ASN A 360 19.67 46.96 2.79
CA ASN A 360 18.62 47.63 2.02
C ASN A 360 17.87 48.68 2.86
N GLN A 361 17.59 48.40 4.14
CA GLN A 361 17.03 49.41 5.04
C GLN A 361 17.98 50.61 5.20
N LYS A 362 19.28 50.37 5.44
CA LYS A 362 20.27 51.45 5.54
C LYS A 362 20.39 52.26 4.24
N ALA A 363 20.44 51.60 3.07
CA ALA A 363 20.48 52.26 1.77
C ALA A 363 19.21 53.08 1.49
N SER A 364 18.03 52.56 1.84
CA SER A 364 16.76 53.30 1.72
C SER A 364 16.69 54.51 2.66
N SER A 365 17.32 54.43 3.84
CA SER A 365 17.41 55.56 4.77
C SER A 365 18.46 56.61 4.38
N ALA A 366 19.49 56.23 3.62
CA ALA A 366 20.56 57.13 3.16
C ALA A 366 20.27 57.77 1.78
N GLY A 367 19.33 57.22 1.01
CA GLY A 367 19.06 57.59 -0.38
C GLY A 367 17.65 58.09 -0.65
N SER A 368 17.12 59.02 0.17
CA SER A 368 15.96 59.83 -0.22
C SER A 368 16.40 61.01 -1.09
N ARG A 369 16.73 60.72 -2.36
CA ARG A 369 16.70 61.62 -3.54
C ARG A 369 17.41 60.94 -4.72
N THR A 370 16.77 59.91 -5.28
CA THR A 370 16.70 59.60 -6.72
C THR A 370 16.04 58.24 -6.87
N ALA A 371 14.72 58.27 -7.03
CA ALA A 371 13.95 57.12 -7.48
C ALA A 371 14.23 56.89 -8.97
N GLY A 372 14.50 55.64 -9.35
CA GLY A 372 14.55 55.28 -10.75
C GLY A 372 15.27 53.97 -11.02
N VAL A 373 14.46 52.92 -11.24
CA VAL A 373 14.82 51.71 -12.00
C VAL A 373 15.71 50.71 -11.26
N LEU A 374 15.13 49.59 -10.83
CA LEU A 374 15.62 48.21 -11.00
C LEU A 374 14.70 47.24 -10.24
N ALA A 375 13.59 46.87 -10.89
CA ALA A 375 12.55 45.99 -10.34
C ALA A 375 12.28 44.65 -11.09
N PRO A 376 13.23 44.01 -11.83
CA PRO A 376 12.96 42.63 -12.29
C PRO A 376 14.14 41.67 -12.03
N ILE A 377 14.35 41.24 -10.78
CA ILE A 377 15.20 40.06 -10.47
C ILE A 377 14.51 39.09 -9.48
N LEU A 378 13.40 39.50 -8.84
CA LEU A 378 12.75 38.72 -7.77
C LEU A 378 11.77 37.61 -8.24
N VAL A 379 11.57 37.44 -9.55
CA VAL A 379 10.55 36.51 -10.10
C VAL A 379 11.10 35.11 -10.41
N ILE A 380 12.43 34.90 -10.47
CA ILE A 380 12.99 33.60 -10.91
C ILE A 380 13.22 32.61 -9.75
N VAL A 381 13.17 33.04 -8.48
CA VAL A 381 13.42 32.15 -7.32
C VAL A 381 12.15 31.45 -6.82
N GLY A 382 10.96 31.83 -7.31
CA GLY A 382 9.67 31.24 -6.91
C GLY A 382 9.29 29.92 -7.60
N LEU A 383 9.99 29.51 -8.67
CA LEU A 383 9.56 28.38 -9.52
C LEU A 383 10.25 27.03 -9.21
N LEU A 384 11.15 26.97 -8.23
CA LEU A 384 11.83 25.71 -7.83
C LEU A 384 11.41 25.19 -6.44
N GLY A 385 10.48 25.87 -5.76
CA GLY A 385 10.01 25.51 -4.42
C GLY A 385 8.66 24.78 -4.36
N GLY A 386 8.26 24.11 -5.44
CA GLY A 386 6.90 23.59 -5.59
C GLY A 386 6.82 22.12 -6.00
N CYS A 387 7.59 21.21 -5.36
CA CYS A 387 7.40 19.76 -5.49
C CYS A 387 7.80 19.04 -4.18
N SER A 388 7.07 19.28 -3.09
CA SER A 388 7.08 18.38 -1.94
C SER A 388 5.81 18.57 -1.10
N ALA A 389 4.66 18.28 -1.72
CA ALA A 389 3.42 18.03 -1.00
C ALA A 389 2.75 16.82 -1.65
N GLY A 390 2.59 15.74 -0.87
CA GLY A 390 1.80 14.57 -1.25
C GLY A 390 2.60 13.30 -1.49
N PHE A 391 3.07 12.65 -0.42
CA PHE A 391 3.17 11.20 -0.37
C PHE A 391 2.89 10.74 1.06
N SER A 392 1.61 10.61 1.38
CA SER A 392 1.10 9.77 2.45
C SER A 392 0.21 8.72 1.79
N SER A 393 0.61 7.46 1.98
CA SER A 393 -0.14 6.22 1.79
C SER A 393 -0.90 6.01 0.46
N VAL A 394 -0.32 5.21 -0.43
CA VAL A 394 -1.07 4.21 -1.22
C VAL A 394 -0.20 2.96 -1.37
N ASP A 395 -0.79 1.82 -1.03
CA ASP A 395 -0.25 0.47 -1.08
C ASP A 395 0.05 -0.02 -2.51
N GLY A 396 0.91 -1.04 -2.58
CA GLY A 396 0.66 -2.18 -3.47
C GLY A 396 1.43 -2.24 -4.79
N SER A 397 2.35 -3.21 -4.81
CA SER A 397 2.70 -4.06 -5.95
C SER A 397 3.21 -3.44 -7.26
N ALA A 398 4.49 -3.72 -7.54
CA ALA A 398 5.13 -3.98 -8.84
C ALA A 398 6.42 -3.17 -8.96
N GLY A 399 7.57 -3.81 -8.71
CA GLY A 399 8.85 -3.11 -8.83
C GLY A 399 10.12 -3.92 -8.63
N SER A 400 10.10 -5.24 -8.79
CA SER A 400 11.32 -6.05 -8.74
C SER A 400 11.61 -6.57 -10.14
N LEU A 401 12.43 -5.82 -10.90
CA LEU A 401 13.34 -6.35 -11.95
C LEU A 401 14.15 -5.28 -12.72
N LEU A 402 14.09 -3.98 -12.38
CA LEU A 402 14.73 -2.93 -13.20
C LEU A 402 15.83 -2.09 -12.53
N ASN A 403 16.34 -2.48 -11.36
CA ASN A 403 17.32 -1.69 -10.60
C ASN A 403 18.79 -2.17 -10.63
N ILE A 404 19.16 -3.11 -11.51
CA ILE A 404 20.53 -3.67 -11.54
C ILE A 404 21.36 -3.24 -12.77
N LEU A 405 20.85 -2.42 -13.69
CA LEU A 405 21.59 -2.07 -14.93
C LEU A 405 21.83 -0.58 -15.24
N PHE A 406 21.54 0.37 -14.33
CA PHE A 406 21.68 1.81 -14.66
C PHE A 406 22.73 2.63 -13.87
N PHE A 407 23.65 1.97 -13.15
CA PHE A 407 24.63 2.67 -12.29
C PHE A 407 26.11 2.59 -12.75
N PRO A 408 26.46 3.06 -13.97
CA PRO A 408 27.80 3.63 -14.13
C PRO A 408 27.92 4.94 -14.94
N ILE A 409 26.84 5.68 -15.25
CA ILE A 409 26.96 6.87 -16.15
C ILE A 409 26.93 8.22 -15.41
N VAL A 410 26.41 8.31 -14.19
CA VAL A 410 26.23 9.62 -13.50
C VAL A 410 27.44 10.04 -12.64
N GLY A 411 28.35 9.12 -12.32
CA GLY A 411 29.55 9.41 -11.50
C GLY A 411 30.67 10.19 -12.22
N GLY A 412 30.68 10.23 -13.56
CA GLY A 412 31.76 10.83 -14.34
C GLY A 412 31.64 12.33 -14.58
N PHE A 413 30.43 12.90 -14.56
CA PHE A 413 30.21 14.30 -14.96
C PHE A 413 30.37 15.32 -13.83
N LEU A 414 30.24 14.91 -12.56
CA LEU A 414 30.39 15.80 -11.40
C LEU A 414 31.86 16.10 -11.03
N GLY A 415 32.81 15.23 -11.42
CA GLY A 415 34.24 15.45 -11.15
C GLY A 415 34.90 16.52 -12.03
N PHE A 416 34.38 16.75 -13.24
CA PHE A 416 35.01 17.67 -14.19
C PHE A 416 34.55 19.14 -14.03
N GLY A 417 33.39 19.38 -13.40
CA GLY A 417 32.85 20.73 -13.17
C GLY A 417 33.53 21.47 -12.02
N LEU A 418 33.87 20.77 -10.92
CA LEU A 418 34.47 21.40 -9.74
C LEU A 418 35.95 21.78 -9.93
N ALA A 419 36.71 21.03 -10.73
CA ALA A 419 38.13 21.31 -10.97
C ALA A 419 38.38 22.61 -11.78
N LYS A 420 37.38 23.08 -12.54
CA LYS A 420 37.49 24.30 -13.34
C LYS A 420 37.16 25.58 -12.57
N LEU A 421 36.54 25.46 -11.39
CA LEU A 421 36.14 26.59 -10.54
C LEU A 421 37.18 27.00 -9.49
N ILE A 422 38.21 26.17 -9.27
CA ILE A 422 39.26 26.40 -8.28
C ILE A 422 40.51 27.09 -8.91
N GLY A 423 40.54 27.25 -10.24
CA GLY A 423 41.70 27.73 -10.99
C GLY A 423 41.85 29.25 -11.17
N THR A 424 40.98 30.10 -10.62
CA THR A 424 41.07 31.56 -10.79
C THR A 424 41.24 32.27 -9.45
N GLY A 425 42.32 33.04 -9.34
CA GLY A 425 42.85 33.64 -8.12
C GLY A 425 41.90 34.54 -7.32
N ILE A 426 42.23 34.63 -6.04
CA ILE A 426 41.53 35.35 -4.97
C ILE A 426 41.72 36.86 -5.14
N GLY A 427 40.63 37.63 -5.23
CA GLY A 427 40.64 39.09 -5.19
C GLY A 427 39.24 39.74 -5.09
N THR A 428 38.78 39.98 -3.85
CA THR A 428 37.62 40.81 -3.39
C THR A 428 36.23 40.53 -3.98
N PRO A 429 35.19 41.21 -3.44
CA PRO A 429 34.16 40.60 -2.61
C PRO A 429 33.46 39.42 -3.30
N THR A 430 33.45 38.27 -2.63
CA THR A 430 32.77 37.03 -3.03
C THR A 430 31.45 37.32 -3.73
N ASP A 431 31.44 37.10 -5.04
CA ASP A 431 30.26 37.28 -5.88
C ASP A 431 29.12 36.45 -5.27
N ARG A 432 28.00 37.10 -4.97
CA ARG A 432 26.83 36.51 -4.30
C ARG A 432 26.35 35.25 -5.03
N SER A 433 26.51 35.23 -6.36
CA SER A 433 26.21 34.08 -7.21
C SER A 433 27.04 32.85 -6.82
N SER A 434 28.32 33.03 -6.48
CA SER A 434 29.24 31.96 -6.09
C SER A 434 28.89 31.33 -4.74
N LEU A 435 28.48 32.13 -3.76
CA LEU A 435 28.06 31.62 -2.44
C LEU A 435 26.76 30.81 -2.55
N ILE A 436 25.78 31.29 -3.33
CA ILE A 436 24.53 30.57 -3.55
C ILE A 436 24.79 29.25 -4.30
N GLN A 437 25.68 29.25 -5.30
CA GLN A 437 26.08 28.03 -5.99
C GLN A 437 26.81 27.04 -5.07
N GLN A 438 27.66 27.52 -4.16
CA GLN A 438 28.31 26.67 -3.15
C GLN A 438 27.29 26.03 -2.20
N TYR A 439 26.33 26.80 -1.68
CA TYR A 439 25.25 26.23 -0.83
C TYR A 439 24.37 25.23 -1.58
N ALA A 440 24.02 25.50 -2.85
CA ALA A 440 23.25 24.57 -3.66
C ALA A 440 24.03 23.27 -3.95
N ALA A 441 25.34 23.36 -4.20
CA ALA A 441 26.18 22.18 -4.39
C ALA A 441 26.26 21.33 -3.11
N ILE A 442 26.27 21.96 -1.93
CA ILE A 442 26.24 21.26 -0.64
C ILE A 442 24.89 20.57 -0.44
N GLU A 443 23.77 21.25 -0.68
CA GLU A 443 22.44 20.64 -0.58
C GLU A 443 22.30 19.45 -1.55
N GLN A 444 22.83 19.58 -2.76
CA GLN A 444 22.84 18.49 -3.74
C GLN A 444 23.75 17.33 -3.32
N ALA A 445 24.94 17.61 -2.76
CA ALA A 445 25.81 16.59 -2.18
C ALA A 445 25.15 15.88 -0.99
N VAL A 446 24.52 16.62 -0.07
CA VAL A 446 23.82 16.06 1.09
C VAL A 446 22.57 15.27 0.69
N SER A 447 21.90 15.64 -0.41
CA SER A 447 20.71 14.95 -0.92
C SER A 447 21.04 13.74 -1.79
N SER A 448 22.17 13.76 -2.50
CA SER A 448 22.63 12.64 -3.33
C SER A 448 23.19 11.46 -2.52
N VAL A 449 23.48 11.65 -1.24
CA VAL A 449 23.90 10.58 -0.32
C VAL A 449 22.69 9.96 0.41
N SER A 450 21.49 10.00 -0.20
CA SER A 450 20.34 9.26 0.32
C SER A 450 20.64 7.77 0.36
N ILE A 451 20.64 7.18 1.56
CA ILE A 451 20.79 5.75 1.76
C ILE A 451 19.47 5.10 1.36
N GLY A 452 19.49 4.29 0.30
CA GLY A 452 18.36 3.43 -0.09
C GLY A 452 18.17 2.23 0.85
#